data_AF-X0RPI2-F1
#
_entry.id   AF-X0RPI2-F1
#
_cell.length_a   1.000
_cell.length_b   1.000
_cell.length_c   1.000
_cell.angle_alpha   90.00
_cell.angle_beta   90.00
_cell.angle_gamma   90.00
#
_symmetry.space_group_name_H-M   'P 1'
#
loop_
_entity.id
_entity.type
_entity.pdbx_description
1 polymer ?
#
loop_
_entity_poly.entity_id
_entity_poly.type
_entity_poly.pdbx_seq_one_letter_code
_entity_poly.pdbx_strand_id
1 'polypeptide(L)'
;MYASKPQKHHELTAEEASRAWIELYEFNKENDLHWNPFREMVSNLLGAKLSPCVYNQCDVFSTHTLSILPDGTIGNCDRTFQNDIYLRSLSGSRSGRYEALQQTQCQGCKYWVVCGGSCPEEGTDGDWRNKSRFCQVIYNLYSRMERDLRGLMPNIRLVIDSGFDGNPFADVLQSAQPRKRDITIPPENIEHGDTYHGDSSHGDEGHG
;
A
#
# COMPACT_ATOMS: atom_id res chain seq x y z
N MET A 1 -22.74 17.30 9.53
CA MET A 1 -23.30 16.01 9.09
C MET A 1 -23.09 15.92 7.60
N TYR A 2 -22.13 15.12 7.14
CA TYR A 2 -22.01 14.83 5.71
C TYR A 2 -23.07 13.77 5.38
N ALA A 3 -23.98 14.10 4.47
CA ALA A 3 -24.96 13.14 3.98
C ALA A 3 -24.22 12.01 3.25
N SER A 4 -24.59 10.76 3.52
CA SER A 4 -24.08 9.62 2.76
C SER A 4 -24.37 9.87 1.27
N LYS A 5 -23.33 9.82 0.43
CA LYS A 5 -23.52 9.93 -1.02
C LYS A 5 -24.43 8.77 -1.43
N PRO A 6 -25.56 9.02 -2.13
CA PRO A 6 -26.45 7.95 -2.55
C PRO A 6 -25.65 6.95 -3.39
N GLN A 7 -25.78 5.67 -3.05
CA GLN A 7 -25.18 4.58 -3.81
C GLN A 7 -25.63 4.73 -5.27
N LYS A 8 -24.69 4.94 -6.18
CA LYS A 8 -25.02 5.17 -7.59
C LYS A 8 -25.69 3.90 -8.12
N HIS A 9 -26.67 4.02 -9.02
CA HIS A 9 -27.46 2.91 -9.58
C HIS A 9 -26.61 1.73 -10.14
N HIS A 10 -25.31 1.93 -10.38
CA HIS A 10 -24.39 0.92 -10.92
C HIS A 10 -23.32 0.44 -9.93
N GLU A 11 -23.39 0.85 -8.67
CA GLU A 11 -22.43 0.44 -7.65
C GLU A 11 -22.85 -0.89 -7.03
N LEU A 12 -21.95 -1.87 -7.05
CA LEU A 12 -22.14 -3.15 -6.42
C LEU A 12 -22.37 -2.97 -4.91
N THR A 13 -23.29 -3.75 -4.35
CA THR A 13 -23.37 -3.95 -2.90
C THR A 13 -22.09 -4.57 -2.35
N ALA A 14 -21.87 -4.51 -1.04
CA ALA A 14 -20.70 -5.11 -0.42
C ALA A 14 -20.64 -6.63 -0.65
N GLU A 15 -21.78 -7.30 -0.66
CA GLU A 15 -21.95 -8.71 -0.96
C GLU A 15 -21.61 -9.02 -2.42
N GLU A 16 -22.17 -8.27 -3.37
CA GLU A 16 -21.90 -8.45 -4.79
C GLU A 16 -20.43 -8.18 -5.14
N ALA A 17 -19.86 -7.11 -4.56
CA ALA A 17 -18.45 -6.80 -4.71
C ALA A 17 -17.58 -7.90 -4.10
N SER A 18 -17.94 -8.43 -2.91
CA SER A 18 -17.21 -9.55 -2.29
C SER A 18 -17.18 -10.77 -3.20
N ARG A 19 -18.34 -11.13 -3.76
CA ARG A 19 -18.44 -12.24 -4.72
C ARG A 19 -17.58 -11.99 -5.95
N ALA A 20 -17.72 -10.82 -6.58
CA ALA A 20 -16.99 -10.47 -7.78
C ALA A 20 -15.46 -10.53 -7.55
N TRP A 21 -14.96 -9.96 -6.45
CA TRP A 21 -13.52 -9.98 -6.13
C TRP A 21 -12.99 -11.38 -5.84
N ILE A 22 -13.79 -12.25 -5.19
CA ILE A 22 -13.43 -13.65 -4.96
C ILE A 22 -13.39 -14.42 -6.29
N GLU A 23 -14.42 -14.29 -7.14
CA GLU A 23 -14.44 -14.92 -8.46
C GLU A 23 -13.25 -14.49 -9.31
N LEU A 24 -12.90 -13.20 -9.26
CA LEU A 24 -11.76 -12.66 -9.98
C LEU A 24 -10.42 -13.19 -9.44
N TYR A 25 -10.32 -13.41 -8.12
CA TYR A 25 -9.17 -14.06 -7.49
C TYR A 25 -9.03 -15.52 -7.91
N GLU A 26 -10.13 -16.28 -7.92
CA GLU A 26 -10.13 -17.66 -8.40
C GLU A 26 -9.75 -17.75 -9.87
N PHE A 27 -10.36 -16.91 -10.71
CA PHE A 27 -10.02 -16.83 -12.12
C PHE A 27 -8.53 -16.50 -12.34
N ASN A 28 -7.97 -15.60 -11.51
CA ASN A 28 -6.55 -15.26 -11.59
C ASN A 28 -5.66 -16.49 -11.33
N LYS A 29 -6.00 -17.29 -10.32
CA LYS A 29 -5.28 -18.53 -9.97
C LYS A 29 -5.43 -19.61 -11.04
N GLU A 30 -6.64 -19.85 -11.52
CA GLU A 30 -6.95 -20.92 -12.50
C GLU A 30 -6.28 -20.68 -13.86
N ASN A 31 -6.01 -19.43 -14.20
CA ASN A 31 -5.46 -19.03 -15.50
C ASN A 31 -4.00 -18.54 -15.42
N ASP A 32 -3.31 -18.79 -14.30
CA ASP A 32 -1.92 -18.36 -14.05
C ASP A 32 -1.70 -16.85 -14.34
N LEU A 33 -2.70 -16.05 -13.99
CA LEU A 33 -2.60 -14.61 -14.08
C LEU A 33 -1.95 -14.05 -12.81
N HIS A 34 -1.41 -12.86 -12.94
CA HIS A 34 -0.53 -12.27 -11.93
C HIS A 34 -0.97 -10.85 -11.58
N TRP A 35 -2.24 -10.71 -11.20
CA TRP A 35 -2.77 -9.39 -10.91
C TRP A 35 -2.33 -8.91 -9.53
N ASN A 36 -1.70 -7.73 -9.50
CA ASN A 36 -1.01 -7.20 -8.31
C ASN A 36 -1.85 -7.20 -7.02
N PRO A 37 -3.13 -6.77 -7.01
CA PRO A 37 -3.89 -6.71 -5.76
C PRO A 37 -3.92 -8.04 -5.00
N PHE A 38 -4.06 -9.16 -5.72
CA PHE A 38 -4.10 -10.48 -5.09
C PHE A 38 -2.73 -10.95 -4.60
N ARG A 39 -1.69 -10.74 -5.42
CA ARG A 39 -0.31 -11.09 -5.06
C ARG A 39 0.16 -10.34 -3.82
N GLU A 40 -0.17 -9.05 -3.75
CA GLU A 40 0.22 -8.20 -2.64
C GLU A 40 -0.58 -8.53 -1.37
N MET A 41 -1.88 -8.81 -1.47
CA MET A 41 -2.66 -9.27 -0.31
C MET A 41 -2.17 -10.62 0.25
N VAL A 42 -1.79 -11.57 -0.62
CA VAL A 42 -1.13 -12.81 -0.18
C VAL A 42 0.22 -12.49 0.47
N SER A 43 0.99 -11.58 -0.11
CA SER A 43 2.27 -11.12 0.44
C SER A 43 2.12 -10.50 1.83
N ASN A 44 1.02 -9.79 2.08
CA ASN A 44 0.72 -9.24 3.41
C ASN A 44 0.46 -10.35 4.45
N LEU A 45 -0.30 -11.39 4.09
CA LEU A 45 -0.54 -12.53 4.97
C LEU A 45 0.74 -13.29 5.31
N LEU A 46 1.67 -13.36 4.35
CA LEU A 46 3.01 -13.94 4.53
C LEU A 46 4.00 -12.98 5.19
N GLY A 47 3.64 -11.70 5.30
CA GLY A 47 4.40 -10.63 5.94
C GLY A 47 5.55 -10.05 5.13
N ALA A 48 5.64 -10.33 3.84
CA ALA A 48 6.70 -9.82 2.96
C ALA A 48 6.68 -8.27 2.82
N LYS A 49 5.67 -7.58 3.38
CA LYS A 49 5.47 -6.12 3.34
C LYS A 49 5.41 -5.51 1.93
N LEU A 50 5.09 -6.33 0.94
CA LEU A 50 4.77 -5.90 -0.42
C LEU A 50 3.28 -5.57 -0.48
N SER A 51 2.88 -4.50 0.21
CA SER A 51 1.50 -4.02 0.30
C SER A 51 1.28 -2.81 -0.61
N PRO A 52 0.19 -2.75 -1.39
CA PRO A 52 -0.21 -1.54 -2.07
C PRO A 52 -0.48 -0.46 -1.03
N CYS A 53 -0.32 0.80 -1.43
CA CYS A 53 -0.36 1.95 -0.52
C CYS A 53 -1.62 1.98 0.36
N VAL A 54 -2.73 1.42 -0.11
CA VAL A 54 -4.01 1.33 0.60
C VAL A 54 -3.91 0.58 1.94
N TYR A 55 -2.95 -0.34 2.12
CA TYR A 55 -2.76 -1.08 3.37
C TYR A 55 -1.64 -0.53 4.26
N ASN A 56 -0.95 0.53 3.83
CA ASN A 56 0.24 1.08 4.52
C ASN A 56 -0.09 2.21 5.51
N GLN A 57 -1.35 2.32 5.95
CA GLN A 57 -1.80 3.29 6.94
C GLN A 57 -1.40 4.75 6.58
N CYS A 58 -1.78 5.19 5.38
CA CYS A 58 -1.49 6.53 4.86
C CYS A 58 -2.12 7.66 5.69
N ASP A 59 -1.40 8.76 5.89
CA ASP A 59 -1.98 10.02 6.39
C ASP A 59 -2.58 10.81 5.22
N VAL A 60 -3.80 11.33 5.38
CA VAL A 60 -4.52 12.10 4.35
C VAL A 60 -3.89 13.49 4.11
N PHE A 61 -3.21 14.06 5.11
CA PHE A 61 -2.55 15.36 5.04
C PHE A 61 -1.07 15.27 4.67
N SER A 62 -0.45 14.10 4.83
CA SER A 62 0.95 13.85 4.46
C SER A 62 1.08 12.49 3.79
N THR A 63 0.53 12.36 2.59
CA THR A 63 0.49 11.08 1.86
C THR A 63 1.89 10.63 1.42
N HIS A 64 2.08 9.31 1.30
CA HIS A 64 3.34 8.74 0.78
C HIS A 64 3.48 8.99 -0.73
N THR A 65 2.39 8.82 -1.48
CA THR A 65 2.31 9.17 -2.90
C THR A 65 2.12 10.68 -3.03
N LEU A 66 2.84 11.29 -3.97
CA LEU A 66 2.82 12.73 -4.22
C LEU A 66 2.25 13.00 -5.61
N SER A 67 1.53 14.11 -5.74
CA SER A 67 1.08 14.62 -7.03
C SER A 67 1.81 15.92 -7.35
N ILE A 68 2.13 16.14 -8.62
CA ILE A 68 2.64 17.42 -9.12
C ILE A 68 1.47 18.13 -9.79
N LEU A 69 1.09 19.28 -9.26
CA LEU A 69 -0.01 20.09 -9.77
C LEU A 69 0.42 20.88 -11.02
N PRO A 70 -0.52 21.41 -11.84
CA PRO A 70 -0.19 22.13 -13.08
C PRO A 70 0.71 23.35 -12.92
N ASP A 71 0.74 23.96 -11.74
CA ASP A 71 1.60 25.09 -11.37
C ASP A 71 2.98 24.67 -10.85
N GLY A 72 3.28 23.37 -10.81
CA GLY A 72 4.51 22.80 -10.27
C GLY A 72 4.49 22.54 -8.77
N THR A 73 3.40 22.87 -8.07
CA THR A 73 3.26 22.63 -6.62
C THR A 73 3.17 21.13 -6.31
N ILE A 74 3.82 20.68 -5.23
CA ILE A 74 3.72 19.30 -4.74
C ILE A 74 2.51 19.17 -3.80
N GLY A 75 1.53 18.36 -4.21
CA GLY A 75 0.34 18.03 -3.44
C GLY A 75 0.37 16.62 -2.81
N ASN A 76 -0.72 16.28 -2.13
CA ASN A 76 -1.00 14.92 -1.68
C ASN A 76 -1.36 13.99 -2.86
N CYS A 77 -1.56 12.71 -2.57
CA CYS A 77 -2.06 11.71 -3.51
C CYS A 77 -3.34 12.22 -4.18
N ASP A 78 -3.45 12.03 -5.49
CA ASP A 78 -4.60 12.41 -6.32
C ASP A 78 -5.96 11.92 -5.80
N ARG A 79 -5.98 10.79 -5.08
CA ARG A 79 -7.17 10.29 -4.38
C ARG A 79 -7.78 11.31 -3.42
N THR A 80 -6.98 12.18 -2.80
CA THR A 80 -7.48 13.17 -1.83
C THR A 80 -8.23 14.31 -2.52
N PHE A 81 -8.07 14.50 -3.83
CA PHE A 81 -8.72 15.58 -4.59
C PHE A 81 -10.23 15.39 -4.76
N GLN A 82 -10.79 14.24 -4.34
CA GLN A 82 -12.23 13.96 -4.44
C GLN A 82 -13.07 14.80 -3.48
N ASN A 83 -12.47 15.28 -2.38
CA ASN A 83 -13.17 16.00 -1.33
C ASN A 83 -12.75 17.47 -1.25
N ASP A 84 -11.49 17.78 -1.56
CA ASP A 84 -10.95 19.11 -1.92
C ASP A 84 -9.44 18.97 -2.21
N ILE A 85 -8.75 20.04 -2.63
CA ILE A 85 -7.28 20.02 -2.66
C ILE A 85 -6.75 20.44 -1.28
N TYR A 86 -6.45 19.45 -0.43
CA TYR A 86 -5.79 19.72 0.85
C TYR A 86 -4.34 20.17 0.63
N LEU A 87 -3.94 21.22 1.36
CA LEU A 87 -2.52 21.57 1.47
C LEU A 87 -1.78 20.43 2.17
N ARG A 88 -0.70 19.99 1.56
CA ARG A 88 0.16 18.96 2.12
C ARG A 88 0.86 19.49 3.38
N SER A 89 0.76 18.73 4.46
CA SER A 89 1.56 18.95 5.67
C SER A 89 3.03 18.64 5.38
N LEU A 90 3.92 19.55 5.78
CA LEU A 90 5.37 19.33 5.72
C LEU A 90 5.88 18.45 6.87
N SER A 91 5.12 18.36 7.97
CA SER A 91 5.41 17.43 9.06
C SER A 91 4.73 16.10 8.78
N GLY A 92 5.53 15.03 8.68
CA GLY A 92 5.06 13.65 8.52
C GLY A 92 4.46 13.08 9.81
N SER A 93 3.54 13.80 10.44
CA SER A 93 2.79 13.29 11.58
C SER A 93 1.95 12.11 11.11
N ARG A 94 1.91 11.02 11.88
CA ARG A 94 0.89 9.99 11.68
C ARG A 94 -0.43 10.54 12.22
N SER A 95 -1.46 10.59 11.37
CA SER A 95 -2.81 10.92 11.81
C SER A 95 -3.21 9.94 12.91
N GLY A 96 -3.85 10.43 13.97
CA GLY A 96 -4.45 9.61 15.04
C GLY A 96 -5.59 8.68 14.57
N ARG A 97 -5.81 8.58 13.25
CA ARG A 97 -6.86 7.78 12.61
C ARG A 97 -6.68 6.31 12.95
N TYR A 98 -5.48 5.77 12.79
CA TYR A 98 -5.27 4.33 12.90
C TYR A 98 -5.36 3.86 14.34
N GLU A 99 -4.88 4.66 15.29
CA GLU A 99 -5.09 4.46 16.72
C GLU A 99 -6.58 4.50 17.06
N ALA A 100 -7.32 5.49 16.54
CA ALA A 100 -8.76 5.59 16.75
C ALA A 100 -9.52 4.39 16.15
N LEU A 101 -9.19 3.96 14.93
CA LEU A 101 -9.82 2.81 14.28
C LEU A 101 -9.55 1.51 15.05
N GLN A 102 -8.31 1.29 15.50
CA GLN A 102 -7.94 0.12 16.29
C GLN A 102 -8.72 0.02 17.61
N GLN A 103 -9.06 1.17 18.20
CA GLN A 103 -9.83 1.25 19.45
C GLN A 103 -11.35 1.29 19.23
N THR A 104 -11.83 1.40 17.98
CA THR A 104 -13.26 1.55 17.65
C THR A 104 -13.69 0.55 16.58
N GLN A 105 -13.80 0.99 15.32
CA GLN A 105 -14.44 0.25 14.22
C GLN A 105 -13.67 -1.00 13.76
N CYS A 106 -12.40 -1.11 14.10
CA CYS A 106 -11.52 -2.23 13.78
C CYS A 106 -11.01 -2.96 15.03
N GLN A 107 -11.57 -2.67 16.21
CA GLN A 107 -11.20 -3.33 17.46
C GLN A 107 -11.42 -4.85 17.35
N GLY A 108 -10.38 -5.63 17.65
CA GLY A 108 -10.42 -7.10 17.57
C GLY A 108 -10.51 -7.66 16.15
N CYS A 109 -10.34 -6.85 15.10
CA CYS A 109 -10.36 -7.35 13.73
C CYS A 109 -9.15 -8.25 13.45
N LYS A 110 -9.40 -9.50 13.06
CA LYS A 110 -8.38 -10.52 12.73
C LYS A 110 -7.33 -10.03 11.73
N TYR A 111 -7.76 -9.29 10.70
CA TYR A 111 -6.88 -8.82 9.63
C TYR A 111 -6.36 -7.41 9.85
N TRP A 112 -6.51 -6.82 11.04
CA TRP A 112 -6.06 -5.45 11.33
C TRP A 112 -4.59 -5.22 10.97
N VAL A 113 -3.72 -6.16 11.33
CA VAL A 113 -2.27 -6.07 11.10
C VAL A 113 -1.88 -6.00 9.62
N VAL A 114 -2.70 -6.55 8.73
CA VAL A 114 -2.46 -6.54 7.27
C VAL A 114 -3.34 -5.56 6.50
N CYS A 115 -4.43 -5.07 7.09
CA CYS A 115 -5.39 -4.18 6.44
C CYS A 115 -5.26 -2.73 6.91
N GLY A 116 -5.07 -2.50 8.21
CA GLY A 116 -4.96 -1.18 8.81
C GLY A 116 -6.17 -0.26 8.58
N GLY A 117 -7.35 -0.78 8.23
CA GLY A 117 -8.52 0.04 7.92
C GLY A 117 -8.58 0.59 6.49
N SER A 118 -7.63 0.18 5.62
CA SER A 118 -7.51 0.57 4.20
C SER A 118 -7.32 2.08 3.96
N CYS A 119 -7.39 2.48 2.69
CA CYS A 119 -7.27 3.86 2.21
C CYS A 119 -8.23 4.81 2.97
N PRO A 120 -7.75 5.95 3.51
CA PRO A 120 -8.60 6.98 4.11
C PRO A 120 -9.67 7.49 3.15
N GLU A 121 -9.34 7.70 1.88
CA GLU A 121 -10.29 8.24 0.87
C GLU A 121 -11.42 7.26 0.51
N GLU A 122 -11.36 6.02 0.99
CA GLU A 122 -12.46 5.07 0.87
C GLU A 122 -13.33 5.00 2.12
N GLY A 123 -13.10 5.88 3.10
CA GLY A 123 -13.82 5.92 4.36
C GLY A 123 -15.34 5.89 4.18
N THR A 124 -16.03 5.13 5.04
CA THR A 124 -17.49 5.08 5.04
C THR A 124 -18.09 6.48 5.11
N ASP A 125 -19.11 6.73 4.29
CA ASP A 125 -19.77 8.02 4.11
C ASP A 125 -18.87 9.16 3.62
N GLY A 126 -17.71 8.83 3.03
CA GLY A 126 -16.71 9.80 2.57
C GLY A 126 -15.92 10.45 3.71
N ASP A 127 -16.03 9.92 4.92
CA ASP A 127 -15.28 10.42 6.07
C ASP A 127 -13.98 9.63 6.22
N TRP A 128 -12.86 10.30 5.93
CA TRP A 128 -11.53 9.68 5.98
C TRP A 128 -11.16 9.11 7.35
N ARG A 129 -11.84 9.52 8.42
CA ARG A 129 -11.61 9.00 9.78
C ARG A 129 -12.20 7.61 9.99
N ASN A 130 -13.17 7.22 9.17
CA ASN A 130 -13.81 5.91 9.23
C ASN A 130 -12.98 4.84 8.50
N LYS A 131 -13.26 3.57 8.83
CA LYS A 131 -12.77 2.43 8.05
C LYS A 131 -13.32 2.49 6.62
N SER A 132 -12.62 1.86 5.68
CA SER A 132 -13.07 1.82 4.29
C SER A 132 -14.46 1.17 4.14
N ARG A 133 -15.26 1.73 3.24
CA ARG A 133 -16.55 1.18 2.78
C ARG A 133 -16.41 -0.22 2.17
N PHE A 134 -15.20 -0.59 1.72
CA PHE A 134 -14.88 -1.93 1.21
C PHE A 134 -14.42 -2.90 2.29
N CYS A 135 -14.59 -2.59 3.58
CA CYS A 135 -14.16 -3.43 4.69
C CYS A 135 -14.63 -4.89 4.56
N GLN A 136 -15.89 -5.12 4.17
CA GLN A 136 -16.45 -6.47 4.03
C GLN A 136 -15.81 -7.24 2.87
N VAL A 137 -15.58 -6.57 1.73
CA VAL A 137 -14.89 -7.13 0.56
C VAL A 137 -13.48 -7.55 0.93
N ILE A 138 -12.72 -6.65 1.56
CA ILE A 138 -11.34 -6.89 1.98
C ILE A 138 -11.27 -8.04 2.98
N TYR A 139 -12.18 -8.08 3.96
CA TYR A 139 -12.25 -9.14 4.96
C TYR A 139 -12.51 -10.51 4.31
N ASN A 140 -13.50 -10.58 3.42
CA ASN A 140 -13.87 -11.81 2.74
C ASN A 140 -12.75 -12.32 1.83
N LEU A 141 -12.06 -11.40 1.14
CA LEU A 141 -10.94 -11.74 0.27
C LEU A 141 -9.73 -12.26 1.07
N TYR A 142 -9.35 -11.59 2.17
CA TYR A 142 -8.32 -12.11 3.07
C TYR A 142 -8.70 -13.46 3.68
N SER A 143 -9.97 -13.64 4.07
CA SER A 143 -10.43 -14.92 4.60
C SER A 143 -10.36 -16.05 3.57
N ARG A 144 -10.64 -15.75 2.30
CA ARG A 144 -10.47 -16.72 1.22
C ARG A 144 -9.01 -17.07 1.01
N MET A 145 -8.14 -16.07 0.90
CA MET A 145 -6.70 -16.27 0.71
C MET A 145 -6.05 -17.02 1.88
N GLU A 146 -6.42 -16.71 3.11
CA GLU A 146 -5.97 -17.46 4.29
C GLU A 146 -6.36 -18.93 4.19
N ARG A 147 -7.61 -19.23 3.83
CA ARG A 147 -8.10 -20.60 3.70
C ARG A 147 -7.28 -21.35 2.65
N ASP A 148 -7.00 -20.72 1.52
CA ASP A 148 -6.22 -21.33 0.44
C ASP A 148 -4.76 -21.58 0.88
N LEU A 149 -4.13 -20.60 1.54
CA LEU A 149 -2.78 -20.75 2.07
C LEU A 149 -2.67 -21.90 3.09
N ARG A 150 -3.63 -22.01 4.00
CA ARG A 150 -3.67 -23.10 4.99
C ARG A 150 -4.05 -24.44 4.36
N GLY A 151 -4.89 -24.44 3.32
CA GLY A 151 -5.20 -25.65 2.56
C GLY A 151 -3.97 -26.21 1.85
N LEU A 152 -3.14 -25.33 1.28
CA LEU A 152 -1.89 -25.70 0.61
C LEU A 152 -0.77 -26.07 1.59
N MET A 153 -0.66 -25.34 2.69
CA MET A 153 0.38 -25.51 3.71
C MET A 153 -0.24 -25.53 5.12
N PRO A 154 -0.71 -26.70 5.61
CA PRO A 154 -1.49 -26.79 6.86
C PRO A 154 -0.80 -26.22 8.11
N ASN A 155 0.53 -26.23 8.14
CA ASN A 155 1.32 -25.75 9.28
C ASN A 155 1.87 -24.33 9.08
N ILE A 156 1.41 -23.60 8.05
CA ILE A 156 1.85 -22.23 7.82
C ILE A 156 1.44 -21.32 8.97
N ARG A 157 2.38 -20.48 9.41
CA ARG A 157 2.12 -19.35 10.31
C ARG A 157 2.00 -18.09 9.47
N LEU A 158 0.87 -17.41 9.61
CA LEU A 158 0.63 -16.13 8.94
C LEU A 158 0.88 -14.98 9.93
N VAL A 159 1.06 -13.77 9.41
CA VAL A 159 1.26 -12.57 10.25
C VAL A 159 0.09 -12.37 11.22
N ILE A 160 -1.12 -12.75 10.78
CA ILE A 160 -2.35 -12.64 11.58
C ILE A 160 -2.44 -13.66 12.74
N ASP A 161 -1.58 -14.69 12.75
CA ASP A 161 -1.48 -15.64 13.87
C ASP A 161 -0.60 -15.12 15.00
N SER A 162 0.23 -14.13 14.69
CA SER A 162 1.12 -13.46 15.62
C SER A 162 0.34 -12.31 16.26
N GLY A 163 0.14 -12.30 17.57
CA GLY A 163 -0.33 -11.11 18.27
C GLY A 163 0.70 -10.01 18.05
N PHE A 164 0.43 -9.06 17.15
CA PHE A 164 1.43 -8.14 16.65
C PHE A 164 2.01 -7.22 17.74
N ASP A 165 3.30 -7.39 18.03
CA ASP A 165 4.19 -6.48 18.76
C ASP A 165 5.38 -6.01 17.90
N GLY A 166 5.44 -6.38 16.61
CA GLY A 166 6.48 -5.91 15.70
C GLY A 166 6.54 -6.66 14.36
N ASN A 167 7.47 -6.21 13.50
CA ASN A 167 7.74 -6.80 12.19
C ASN A 167 7.93 -8.33 12.31
N PRO A 168 7.13 -9.17 11.62
CA PRO A 168 7.27 -10.64 11.67
C PRO A 168 8.62 -11.15 11.11
N PHE A 169 9.37 -10.27 10.46
CA PHE A 169 10.75 -10.50 10.01
C PHE A 169 11.78 -9.74 10.86
N ALA A 170 11.45 -9.19 12.03
CA ALA A 170 12.43 -8.52 12.88
C ALA A 170 13.61 -9.45 13.19
N ASP A 171 13.31 -10.70 13.56
CA ASP A 171 14.32 -11.71 13.88
C ASP A 171 15.07 -12.21 12.63
N VAL A 172 14.38 -12.29 11.48
CA VAL A 172 14.97 -12.71 10.20
C VAL A 172 15.85 -11.60 9.59
N LEU A 173 15.47 -10.32 9.76
CA LEU A 173 16.25 -9.18 9.31
C LEU A 173 17.43 -8.87 10.25
N GLN A 174 17.32 -9.18 11.55
CA GLN A 174 18.47 -9.13 12.46
C GLN A 174 19.51 -10.20 12.12
N SER A 175 19.07 -11.41 11.74
CA SER A 175 19.97 -12.48 11.30
C SER A 175 20.49 -12.29 9.87
N ALA A 176 19.81 -11.49 9.04
CA ALA A 176 20.24 -11.09 7.70
C ALA A 176 21.08 -9.79 7.67
N GLN A 177 21.42 -9.19 8.82
CA GLN A 177 22.38 -8.09 8.81
C GLN A 177 23.72 -8.61 8.29
N PRO A 178 24.34 -7.94 7.30
CA PRO A 178 25.71 -8.26 6.94
C PRO A 178 26.53 -8.12 8.21
N ARG A 179 27.23 -9.20 8.62
CA ARG A 179 28.28 -9.11 9.64
C ARG A 179 29.09 -7.88 9.28
N LYS A 180 29.18 -6.90 10.19
CA LYS A 180 30.07 -5.74 10.04
C LYS A 180 31.43 -6.30 9.65
N ARG A 181 31.73 -6.28 8.35
CA ARG A 181 33.11 -6.28 7.90
C ARG A 181 33.51 -4.85 8.15
N ASP A 182 34.46 -4.66 9.05
CA ASP A 182 35.16 -3.40 9.21
C ASP A 182 35.80 -3.09 7.86
N ILE A 183 35.05 -2.37 7.01
CA ILE A 183 35.59 -1.75 5.82
C ILE A 183 36.20 -0.46 6.34
N THR A 184 37.49 -0.53 6.64
CA THR A 184 38.33 0.66 6.79
C THR A 184 38.32 1.36 5.43
N ILE A 185 37.58 2.46 5.32
CA ILE A 185 37.61 3.34 4.15
C ILE A 185 38.93 4.13 4.26
N PRO A 186 39.92 3.93 3.36
CA PRO A 186 41.09 4.79 3.33
C PRO A 186 40.67 6.21 2.91
N PRO A 187 41.32 7.25 3.46
CA PRO A 187 40.90 8.64 3.23
C PRO A 187 41.14 9.06 1.78
N GLU A 188 40.10 9.69 1.24
CA GLU A 188 40.02 10.66 0.14
C GLU A 188 41.24 10.78 -0.80
N ASN A 189 41.07 10.25 -2.01
CA ASN A 189 41.53 10.82 -3.28
C ASN A 189 40.98 9.93 -4.42
N ILE A 190 39.71 10.14 -4.79
CA ILE A 190 39.18 9.61 -6.05
C ILE A 190 39.08 10.82 -6.97
N GLU A 191 40.07 10.97 -7.84
CA GLU A 191 39.95 11.83 -9.02
C GLU A 191 38.73 11.33 -9.81
N HIS A 192 37.73 12.20 -9.96
CA HIS A 192 36.64 11.96 -10.89
C HIS A 192 37.25 12.01 -12.29
N GLY A 193 37.50 10.83 -12.87
CA GLY A 193 37.85 10.71 -14.27
C GLY A 193 36.67 11.12 -15.13
N ASP A 194 36.59 12.41 -15.44
CA ASP A 194 35.73 12.94 -16.49
C ASP A 194 36.08 12.20 -17.79
N THR A 195 35.28 11.19 -18.08
CA THR A 195 35.40 10.44 -19.33
C THR A 195 34.74 11.32 -20.38
N TYR A 196 35.55 11.88 -21.26
CA TYR A 196 35.13 12.74 -22.36
C TYR A 196 34.09 12.00 -23.22
N HIS A 197 32.81 12.30 -23.00
CA HIS A 197 31.75 11.83 -23.89
C HIS A 197 31.83 12.68 -25.17
N GLY A 198 32.28 12.06 -26.26
CA GLY A 198 32.35 12.70 -27.56
C GLY A 198 30.95 13.00 -28.07
N ASP A 199 30.47 14.23 -27.84
CA ASP A 199 29.30 14.77 -28.50
C ASP A 199 29.58 14.83 -30.00
N SER A 200 29.00 13.90 -30.74
CA SER A 200 29.01 13.95 -32.20
C SER A 200 28.02 15.03 -32.62
N SER A 201 28.56 16.06 -33.28
CA SER A 201 27.77 17.12 -33.89
C SER A 201 26.80 16.53 -34.92
N HIS A 202 25.51 16.61 -34.66
CA HIS A 202 24.48 16.35 -35.67
C HIS A 202 24.55 17.49 -36.69
N GLY A 203 24.98 17.17 -37.90
CA GLY A 203 25.00 18.09 -39.02
C GLY A 203 23.57 18.37 -39.48
N ASP A 204 23.12 19.60 -39.29
CA ASP A 204 21.97 20.15 -40.01
C ASP A 204 22.43 20.49 -41.43
N GLU A 205 22.25 19.56 -42.37
CA GLU A 205 22.35 19.88 -43.79
C GLU A 205 21.10 20.69 -44.20
N GLY A 206 21.32 21.96 -44.50
CA GLY A 206 20.31 22.84 -45.05
C GLY A 206 19.86 22.35 -46.43
N HIS A 207 18.57 22.06 -46.56
CA HIS A 207 17.92 21.97 -47.86
C HIS A 207 17.62 23.39 -48.35
N GLY A 208 18.31 23.77 -49.43
CA GLY A 208 17.93 24.91 -50.28
C GLY A 208 16.75 24.61 -51.19
#